data_AF-A0A3P1CFE6-F1
#
_entry.id   AF-A0A3P1CFE6-F1
#
_cell.length_a   1.000
_cell.length_b   1.000
_cell.length_c   1.000
_cell.angle_alpha   90.00
_cell.angle_beta   90.00
_cell.angle_gamma   90.00
#
_symmetry.space_group_name_H-M   'P 1'
#
loop_
_entity.id
_entity.type
_entity.pdbx_description
1 polymer ?
#
loop_
_entity_poly.entity_id
_entity_poly.type
_entity_poly.pdbx_seq_one_letter_code
_entity_poly.pdbx_strand_id
1 'polypeptide(L)'
;MNELERSAGNASPANRSASADQRALYDRFSAMVYGIILQILPQAHLAQEALLDVFTSPQLATFSKQSGNPALILIRLARVKALEYRQKIGEKDAAQAEPISFSGSCSPEFIFDLSFRQGYSLEVISEQSGIAKPELVKAVREFMEVFRRS
;
A
#
# COMPACT_ATOMS: atom_id res chain seq x y z
N MET A 1 15.32 50.22 -22.87
CA MET A 1 14.59 49.13 -23.55
C MET A 1 15.63 48.07 -23.91
N ASN A 2 15.73 47.02 -23.08
CA ASN A 2 16.46 45.78 -23.34
C ASN A 2 16.00 44.79 -22.27
N GLU A 3 14.72 44.44 -22.33
CA GLU A 3 14.21 43.22 -21.73
C GLU A 3 14.19 42.20 -22.84
N LEU A 4 15.03 41.16 -22.77
CA LEU A 4 14.96 39.87 -23.49
C LEU A 4 16.34 39.20 -23.45
N GLU A 5 16.84 38.85 -22.26
CA GLU A 5 17.84 37.78 -22.17
C GLU A 5 17.51 36.84 -21.01
N ARG A 6 17.19 35.60 -21.40
CA ARG A 6 17.45 34.35 -20.67
C ARG A 6 16.59 34.06 -19.43
N SER A 7 15.32 33.72 -19.68
CA SER A 7 14.64 32.69 -18.89
C SER A 7 14.72 31.34 -19.64
N ALA A 8 15.94 30.81 -19.77
CA ALA A 8 16.19 29.48 -20.32
C ALA A 8 16.66 28.56 -19.19
N GLY A 9 15.69 27.85 -18.61
CA GLY A 9 15.85 26.44 -18.28
C GLY A 9 16.91 26.05 -17.27
N ASN A 10 16.78 26.48 -16.01
CA ASN A 10 17.44 25.79 -14.89
C ASN A 10 16.56 24.65 -14.35
N ALA A 11 16.16 23.72 -15.23
CA ALA A 11 15.57 22.45 -14.80
C ALA A 11 16.73 21.52 -14.44
N SER A 12 17.04 21.43 -13.14
CA SER A 12 18.13 20.60 -12.63
C SER A 12 18.02 19.16 -13.18
N PRO A 13 19.14 18.54 -13.63
CA PRO A 13 19.13 17.22 -14.25
C PRO A 13 18.56 16.12 -13.34
N ALA A 14 18.65 16.29 -12.02
CA ALA A 14 18.08 15.39 -11.02
C ALA A 14 16.55 15.26 -11.09
N ASN A 15 15.84 16.30 -11.56
CA ASN A 15 14.37 16.28 -11.61
C ASN A 15 13.85 15.55 -12.86
N ARG A 16 14.64 15.53 -13.94
CA ARG A 16 14.32 14.81 -15.18
C ARG A 16 14.57 13.30 -15.06
N SER A 17 15.61 12.89 -14.34
CA SER A 17 15.86 11.46 -14.08
C SER A 17 14.81 10.86 -13.15
N ALA A 18 14.47 11.56 -12.06
CA ALA A 18 13.47 11.08 -11.10
C ALA A 18 12.07 10.91 -11.73
N SER A 19 11.68 11.81 -12.63
CA SER A 19 10.40 11.71 -13.37
C SER A 19 10.38 10.61 -14.42
N ALA A 20 11.52 10.35 -15.09
CA ALA A 20 11.67 9.21 -15.99
C ALA A 20 11.59 7.87 -15.23
N ASP A 21 12.20 7.78 -14.05
CA ASP A 21 12.14 6.60 -13.19
C ASP A 21 10.72 6.34 -12.68
N GLN A 22 9.98 7.39 -12.32
CA GLN A 22 8.59 7.27 -11.86
C GLN A 22 7.64 6.76 -12.96
N ARG A 23 7.80 7.23 -14.20
CA ARG A 23 7.03 6.72 -15.34
C ARG A 23 7.32 5.25 -15.62
N ALA A 24 8.60 4.86 -15.61
CA ALA A 24 8.99 3.47 -15.79
C ALA A 24 8.42 2.56 -14.69
N LEU A 25 8.38 3.03 -13.44
CA LEU A 25 7.73 2.32 -12.33
C LEU A 25 6.22 2.19 -12.55
N TYR A 26 5.56 3.26 -13.01
CA TYR A 26 4.13 3.24 -13.31
C TYR A 26 3.80 2.23 -14.41
N ASP A 27 4.48 2.30 -15.54
CA ASP A 27 4.24 1.41 -16.69
C ASP A 27 4.44 -0.06 -16.30
N ARG A 28 5.43 -0.34 -15.44
CA ARG A 28 5.76 -1.71 -15.04
C ARG A 28 4.87 -2.28 -13.92
N PHE A 29 4.46 -1.45 -12.96
CA PHE A 29 3.86 -1.94 -11.72
C PHE A 29 2.43 -1.44 -11.47
N SER A 30 1.89 -0.54 -12.29
CA SER A 30 0.53 0.03 -12.10
C SER A 30 -0.54 -1.04 -11.94
N ALA A 31 -0.57 -2.07 -12.78
CA ALA A 31 -1.54 -3.15 -12.69
C ALA A 31 -1.45 -3.94 -11.36
N MET A 32 -0.22 -4.24 -10.91
CA MET A 32 0.01 -4.93 -9.65
C MET A 32 -0.43 -4.08 -8.46
N VAL A 33 0.01 -2.82 -8.44
CA VAL A 33 -0.33 -1.85 -7.39
C VAL A 33 -1.84 -1.65 -7.33
N TYR A 34 -2.49 -1.48 -8.47
CA TYR A 34 -3.93 -1.33 -8.56
C TYR A 34 -4.68 -2.57 -8.03
N GLY A 35 -4.23 -3.78 -8.39
CA GLY A 35 -4.80 -5.02 -7.87
C GLY A 35 -4.71 -5.12 -6.34
N ILE A 36 -3.58 -4.72 -5.75
CA ILE A 36 -3.40 -4.70 -4.29
C ILE A 36 -4.34 -3.68 -3.64
N ILE A 37 -4.47 -2.50 -4.22
CA ILE A 37 -5.38 -1.46 -3.72
C ILE A 37 -6.82 -1.98 -3.75
N LEU A 38 -7.25 -2.64 -4.82
CA LEU A 38 -8.61 -3.20 -4.94
C LEU A 38 -8.93 -4.27 -3.90
N GLN A 39 -7.94 -5.03 -3.42
CA GLN A 39 -8.15 -6.00 -2.34
C GLN A 39 -8.45 -5.34 -0.98
N ILE A 40 -8.16 -4.05 -0.83
CA ILE A 40 -8.33 -3.28 0.42
C ILE A 40 -9.48 -2.28 0.28
N LEU A 41 -9.57 -1.65 -0.89
CA LEU A 41 -10.46 -0.56 -1.26
C LEU A 41 -11.18 -0.94 -2.57
N PRO A 42 -12.31 -1.67 -2.50
CA PRO A 42 -12.96 -2.24 -3.68
C PRO A 42 -13.68 -1.20 -4.56
N GLN A 43 -13.80 0.04 -4.12
CA GLN A 43 -14.40 1.12 -4.90
C GLN A 43 -13.43 1.57 -6.00
N ALA A 44 -13.68 1.17 -7.25
CA ALA A 44 -12.77 1.38 -8.38
C ALA A 44 -12.30 2.84 -8.56
N HIS A 45 -13.20 3.82 -8.38
CA HIS A 45 -12.87 5.25 -8.42
C HIS A 45 -11.82 5.63 -7.37
N LEU A 46 -12.06 5.26 -6.11
CA LEU A 46 -11.16 5.59 -4.99
C LEU A 46 -9.85 4.80 -5.10
N ALA A 47 -9.90 3.59 -5.64
CA ALA A 47 -8.71 2.80 -5.94
C ALA A 47 -7.82 3.46 -7.01
N GLN A 48 -8.42 4.11 -8.02
CA GLN A 48 -7.68 4.88 -9.02
C GLN A 48 -7.03 6.14 -8.41
N GLU A 49 -7.73 6.84 -7.53
CA GLU A 49 -7.15 7.98 -6.80
C GLU A 49 -5.98 7.55 -5.92
N ALA A 50 -6.16 6.48 -5.14
CA ALA A 50 -5.09 5.91 -4.32
C ALA A 50 -3.89 5.45 -5.16
N LEU A 51 -4.11 4.90 -6.37
CA LEU A 51 -3.06 4.53 -7.31
C LEU A 51 -2.24 5.75 -7.75
N LEU A 52 -2.90 6.86 -8.09
CA LEU A 52 -2.23 8.11 -8.44
C LEU A 52 -1.41 8.64 -7.26
N ASP A 53 -1.94 8.59 -6.05
CA ASP A 53 -1.23 9.00 -4.82
C ASP A 53 0.00 8.14 -4.53
N VAL A 54 -0.04 6.83 -4.82
CA VAL A 54 1.14 5.95 -4.69
C VAL A 54 2.26 6.44 -5.60
N PHE A 55 1.97 6.67 -6.88
CA PHE A 55 3.00 7.03 -7.84
C PHE A 55 3.45 8.47 -7.74
N THR A 56 2.63 9.38 -7.23
CA THR A 56 3.01 10.79 -6.98
C THR A 56 3.63 11.02 -5.60
N SER A 57 3.67 9.99 -4.74
CA SER A 57 4.19 10.10 -3.39
C SER A 57 5.69 10.46 -3.36
N PRO A 58 6.11 11.44 -2.54
CA PRO A 58 7.53 11.75 -2.35
C PRO A 58 8.31 10.60 -1.70
N GLN A 59 7.60 9.69 -1.01
CA GLN A 59 8.21 8.50 -0.43
C GLN A 59 8.77 7.60 -1.54
N LEU A 60 8.04 7.46 -2.66
CA LEU A 60 8.49 6.67 -3.81
C LEU A 60 9.80 7.22 -4.42
N ALA A 61 9.93 8.55 -4.48
CA ALA A 61 11.15 9.22 -4.96
C ALA A 61 12.36 9.06 -4.02
N THR A 62 12.12 8.75 -2.74
CA THR A 62 13.17 8.42 -1.78
C THR A 62 13.61 6.96 -1.93
N PHE A 63 12.65 6.08 -2.25
CA PHE A 63 12.89 4.66 -2.45
C PHE A 63 13.58 4.31 -3.77
N SER A 64 13.40 5.11 -4.85
CA SER A 64 14.15 4.91 -6.10
C SER A 64 15.67 5.04 -5.91
N LYS A 65 16.11 5.67 -4.82
CA LYS A 65 17.51 5.83 -4.45
C LYS A 65 18.05 4.72 -3.54
N GLN A 66 17.18 3.82 -3.04
CA GLN A 66 17.56 2.73 -2.14
C GLN A 66 17.72 1.42 -2.91
N SER A 67 18.73 0.62 -2.54
CA SER A 67 18.92 -0.75 -3.05
C SER A 67 17.86 -1.67 -2.46
N GLY A 68 16.77 -1.89 -3.19
CA GLY A 68 15.68 -2.78 -2.78
C GLY A 68 14.82 -3.24 -3.95
N ASN A 69 13.99 -4.26 -3.74
CA ASN A 69 13.04 -4.70 -4.75
C ASN A 69 11.91 -3.67 -4.87
N PRO A 70 11.76 -2.96 -6.02
CA PRO A 70 10.77 -1.91 -6.20
C PRO A 70 9.33 -2.41 -6.01
N ALA A 71 9.06 -3.69 -6.31
CA ALA A 71 7.74 -4.28 -6.09
C ALA A 71 7.37 -4.29 -4.61
N LEU A 72 8.29 -4.65 -3.70
CA LEU A 72 8.01 -4.70 -2.26
C LEU A 72 7.73 -3.32 -1.68
N ILE A 73 8.44 -2.30 -2.16
CA ILE A 73 8.20 -0.90 -1.77
C ILE A 73 6.81 -0.47 -2.24
N LEU A 74 6.48 -0.73 -3.50
CA LEU A 74 5.20 -0.36 -4.07
C LEU A 74 4.03 -1.09 -3.39
N ILE A 75 4.19 -2.38 -3.05
CA ILE A 75 3.20 -3.15 -2.27
C ILE A 75 2.94 -2.47 -0.91
N ARG A 76 4.00 -2.09 -0.20
CA ARG A 76 3.87 -1.42 1.11
C ARG A 76 3.18 -0.07 0.98
N LEU A 77 3.58 0.74 0.00
CA LEU A 77 3.02 2.07 -0.21
C LEU A 77 1.55 1.99 -0.66
N ALA A 78 1.22 1.04 -1.54
CA ALA A 78 -0.15 0.74 -1.96
C ALA A 78 -1.04 0.40 -0.77
N ARG A 79 -0.57 -0.48 0.11
CA ARG A 79 -1.32 -0.84 1.33
C ARG A 79 -1.55 0.36 2.23
N VAL A 80 -0.52 1.17 2.49
CA VAL A 80 -0.66 2.38 3.31
C VAL A 80 -1.69 3.33 2.72
N LYS A 81 -1.60 3.64 1.41
CA LYS A 81 -2.55 4.53 0.74
C LYS A 81 -3.96 3.98 0.71
N ALA A 82 -4.15 2.70 0.41
CA ALA A 82 -5.48 2.10 0.40
C ALA A 82 -6.14 2.14 1.80
N LEU A 83 -5.37 1.88 2.86
CA LEU A 83 -5.87 1.98 4.24
C LEU A 83 -6.22 3.42 4.64
N GLU A 84 -5.41 4.41 4.26
CA GLU A 84 -5.71 5.84 4.47
C GLU A 84 -7.05 6.23 3.82
N TYR A 85 -7.27 5.82 2.57
CA TYR A 85 -8.55 6.08 1.88
C TYR A 85 -9.71 5.37 2.56
N ARG A 86 -9.53 4.09 2.92
CA ARG A 86 -10.58 3.34 3.61
C ARG A 86 -10.93 3.94 4.96
N GLN A 87 -9.95 4.45 5.70
CA GLN A 87 -10.18 5.17 6.96
C GLN A 87 -10.94 6.47 6.73
N LYS A 88 -10.62 7.27 5.72
CA LYS A 88 -11.36 8.52 5.41
C LYS A 88 -12.83 8.26 5.06
N ILE A 89 -13.12 7.16 4.35
CA ILE A 89 -14.50 6.73 4.07
C ILE A 89 -15.14 6.21 5.35
N GLY A 90 -14.41 5.36 6.08
CA GLY A 90 -14.82 4.79 7.35
C GLY A 90 -15.17 5.87 8.37
N GLU A 91 -14.37 6.92 8.55
CA GLU A 91 -14.63 8.06 9.42
C GLU A 91 -15.91 8.82 9.04
N LYS A 92 -16.29 8.79 7.76
CA LYS A 92 -17.57 9.34 7.29
C LYS A 92 -18.77 8.45 7.69
N ASP A 93 -18.53 7.14 7.87
CA ASP A 93 -19.51 6.12 8.27
C ASP A 93 -19.41 5.69 9.77
N ALA A 94 -18.33 6.06 10.48
CA ALA A 94 -17.89 5.50 11.76
C ALA A 94 -18.57 6.09 12.99
N ALA A 95 -19.89 6.25 12.93
CA ALA A 95 -20.68 6.28 14.15
C ALA A 95 -20.73 4.90 14.86
N GLN A 96 -20.19 3.83 14.24
CA GLN A 96 -20.26 2.46 14.77
C GLN A 96 -18.98 1.66 14.42
N ALA A 97 -17.96 1.73 15.26
CA ALA A 97 -16.84 0.78 15.18
C ALA A 97 -17.22 -0.49 15.96
N GLU A 98 -17.57 -1.57 15.26
CA GLU A 98 -17.79 -2.87 15.91
C GLU A 98 -16.45 -3.55 16.26
N PRO A 99 -16.37 -4.25 17.40
CA PRO A 99 -15.20 -5.06 17.76
C PRO A 99 -14.96 -6.17 16.73
N ILE A 100 -13.68 -6.59 16.58
CA ILE A 100 -13.32 -7.70 15.70
C ILE A 100 -14.12 -8.93 16.12
N SER A 101 -15.10 -9.31 15.31
CA SER A 101 -15.99 -10.44 15.59
C SER A 101 -15.27 -11.75 15.28
N PHE A 102 -14.65 -12.35 16.30
CA PHE A 102 -14.03 -13.67 16.21
C PHE A 102 -15.10 -14.77 16.30
N SER A 103 -15.65 -15.16 15.16
CA SER A 103 -16.57 -16.30 15.04
C SER A 103 -15.81 -17.56 14.58
N GLY A 104 -15.00 -18.15 15.46
CA GLY A 104 -14.40 -19.48 15.24
C GLY A 104 -12.89 -19.50 14.98
N SER A 105 -12.39 -20.63 14.46
CA SER A 105 -10.98 -20.89 14.23
C SER A 105 -10.34 -19.86 13.30
N CYS A 106 -9.33 -19.13 13.78
CA CYS A 106 -8.57 -18.18 12.98
C CYS A 106 -7.77 -18.92 11.89
N SER A 107 -8.32 -19.00 10.69
CA SER A 107 -7.61 -19.56 9.54
C SER A 107 -6.39 -18.69 9.17
N PRO A 108 -5.35 -19.26 8.53
CA PRO A 108 -4.25 -18.50 7.96
C PRO A 108 -4.67 -17.33 7.06
N GLU A 109 -5.71 -17.54 6.25
CA GLU A 109 -6.30 -16.50 5.40
C GLU A 109 -6.94 -15.38 6.23
N PHE A 110 -7.69 -15.72 7.29
CA PHE A 110 -8.31 -14.72 8.15
C PHE A 110 -7.27 -13.84 8.86
N ILE A 111 -6.18 -14.44 9.35
CA ILE A 111 -5.07 -13.69 9.97
C ILE A 111 -4.36 -12.80 8.95
N PHE A 112 -4.16 -13.31 7.72
CA PHE A 112 -3.64 -12.49 6.63
C PHE A 112 -4.57 -11.32 6.32
N ASP A 113 -5.87 -11.53 6.25
CA ASP A 113 -6.84 -10.48 5.96
C ASP A 113 -6.89 -9.42 7.06
N LEU A 114 -6.90 -9.82 8.33
CA LEU A 114 -6.83 -8.88 9.47
C LEU A 114 -5.57 -8.01 9.39
N SER A 115 -4.42 -8.64 9.17
CA SER A 115 -3.15 -7.94 9.15
C SER A 115 -2.97 -7.12 7.86
N PHE A 116 -3.02 -7.75 6.70
CA PHE A 116 -2.73 -7.12 5.43
C PHE A 116 -3.87 -6.24 4.94
N ARG A 117 -5.09 -6.77 4.84
CA ARG A 117 -6.22 -6.04 4.25
C ARG A 117 -6.85 -5.07 5.23
N GLN A 118 -7.01 -5.46 6.49
CA GLN A 118 -7.73 -4.65 7.49
C GLN A 118 -6.81 -3.70 8.26
N GLY A 119 -5.49 -3.90 8.23
CA GLY A 119 -4.56 -2.92 8.79
C GLY A 119 -4.19 -3.16 10.26
N TYR A 120 -4.72 -4.21 10.89
CA TYR A 120 -4.41 -4.53 12.28
C TYR A 120 -2.95 -4.96 12.43
N SER A 121 -2.32 -4.54 13.52
CA SER A 121 -1.00 -5.05 13.89
C SER A 121 -1.12 -6.47 14.45
N LEU A 122 -0.05 -7.26 14.34
CA LEU A 122 -0.03 -8.60 14.91
C LEU A 122 -0.15 -8.57 16.44
N GLU A 123 0.29 -7.48 17.07
CA GLU A 123 0.06 -7.15 18.48
C GLU A 123 -1.43 -7.14 18.80
N VAL A 124 -2.21 -6.32 18.09
CA VAL A 124 -3.65 -6.18 18.32
C VAL A 124 -4.38 -7.48 18.03
N ILE A 125 -4.01 -8.18 16.96
CA ILE A 125 -4.60 -9.49 16.64
C ILE A 125 -4.30 -10.49 17.75
N SER A 126 -3.06 -10.52 18.26
CA SER A 126 -2.66 -11.43 19.35
C SER A 126 -3.45 -11.17 20.63
N GLU A 127 -3.58 -9.90 21.02
CA GLU A 127 -4.33 -9.49 22.22
C GLU A 127 -5.81 -9.85 22.13
N GLN A 128 -6.42 -9.68 20.96
CA GLN A 128 -7.86 -9.89 20.81
C GLN A 128 -8.25 -11.35 20.52
N SER A 129 -7.38 -12.11 19.85
CA SER A 129 -7.62 -13.52 19.54
C SER A 129 -7.09 -14.50 20.59
N GLY A 130 -6.21 -14.04 21.49
CA GLY A 130 -5.49 -14.91 22.44
C GLY A 130 -4.41 -15.79 21.80
N ILE A 131 -4.15 -15.63 20.49
CA ILE A 131 -3.13 -16.38 19.75
C ILE A 131 -1.76 -15.74 19.95
N ALA A 132 -0.72 -16.55 20.18
CA ALA A 132 0.63 -16.02 20.35
C ALA A 132 1.20 -15.46 19.04
N LYS A 133 1.95 -14.36 19.10
CA LYS A 133 2.58 -13.74 17.90
C LYS A 133 3.34 -14.72 16.99
N PRO A 134 4.14 -15.69 17.51
CA PRO A 134 4.82 -16.64 16.64
C PRO A 134 3.86 -17.50 15.81
N GLU A 135 2.70 -17.84 16.36
CA GLU A 135 1.66 -18.61 15.66
C GLU A 135 0.99 -17.75 14.58
N LEU A 136 0.74 -16.46 14.84
CA LEU A 136 0.24 -15.53 13.82
C LEU A 136 1.21 -15.38 12.64
N VAL A 137 2.50 -15.23 12.91
CA VAL A 137 3.54 -15.16 11.87
C VAL A 137 3.60 -16.47 11.07
N LYS A 138 3.50 -17.61 11.75
CA LYS A 138 3.44 -18.92 11.11
C LYS A 138 2.22 -19.03 10.18
N ALA A 139 1.04 -18.61 10.65
CA ALA A 139 -0.19 -18.63 9.87
C ALA A 139 -0.07 -17.75 8.61
N VAL A 140 0.45 -16.53 8.72
CA VAL A 140 0.70 -15.66 7.57
C VAL A 140 1.65 -16.32 6.55
N ARG A 141 2.70 -16.99 7.04
CA ARG A 141 3.63 -17.75 6.18
C ARG A 141 2.94 -18.92 5.47
N GLU A 142 2.13 -19.70 6.19
CA GLU A 142 1.37 -20.83 5.64
C GLU A 142 0.40 -20.35 4.54
N PHE A 143 -0.31 -19.24 4.76
CA PHE A 143 -1.18 -18.65 3.75
C PHE A 143 -0.41 -18.27 2.47
N MET A 144 0.74 -17.62 2.60
CA MET A 144 1.58 -17.26 1.45
C MET A 144 2.15 -18.48 0.71
N GLU A 145 2.39 -19.60 1.39
CA GLU A 145 2.83 -20.84 0.76
C GLU A 145 1.73 -21.51 -0.05
N VAL A 146 0.50 -21.52 0.46
CA VAL A 146 -0.67 -21.99 -0.28
C VAL A 146 -0.90 -21.13 -1.52
N PHE A 147 -0.89 -19.80 -1.37
CA PHE A 147 -1.12 -18.85 -2.46
C PHE A 147 -0.07 -18.96 -3.58
N ARG A 148 1.17 -19.38 -3.27
CA ARG A 148 2.22 -19.57 -4.29
C ARG A 148 2.03 -20.85 -5.11
N ARG A 149 1.28 -21.83 -4.60
CA ARG A 149 1.08 -23.14 -5.22
C ARG A 149 -0.19 -23.22 -6.09
N SER A 150 -1.12 -22.30 -5.87
CA SER A 150 -2.32 -22.07 -6.68
C SER A 150 -2.02 -21.22 -7.92
#